data_AF-A0A380NJ54-F1
#
_entry.id   AF-A0A380NJ54-F1
#
_cell.length_a   1.000
_cell.length_b   1.000
_cell.length_c   1.000
_cell.angle_alpha   90.00
_cell.angle_beta   90.00
_cell.angle_gamma   90.00
#
_symmetry.space_group_name_H-M   'P 1'
#
loop_
_entity.id
_entity.type
_entity.pdbx_description
1 polymer ?
#
loop_
_entity_poly.entity_id
_entity_poly.type
_entity_poly.pdbx_seq_one_letter_code
_entity_poly.pdbx_strand_id
1 'polypeptide(L)'
;MKQLFESVTLNHVTFNNRIIRSDTWEGIATPDGGTTDIGYDIYEELAKGHIGGIITGFTSVADNDFYMGGMMRLSNDSLISQHKKLVDILHATNTPAFSQLALGAFYKKSASGMYHETDINNMTKAEIHEVVDQFITAAVRAEQAGYDDVQIHIAHFFLLSRFVSPVVKY
;
A
#
# COMPACT_ATOMS: atom_id res chain seq x y z
N MET A 1 28.20 6.33 11.71
CA MET A 1 28.07 5.59 10.43
C MET A 1 28.24 4.08 10.54
N LYS A 2 28.98 3.49 11.51
CA LYS A 2 29.14 2.03 11.63
C LYS A 2 27.81 1.24 11.66
N GLN A 3 26.78 1.78 12.30
CA GLN A 3 25.48 1.11 12.44
C GLN A 3 24.58 1.12 11.20
N LEU A 4 24.87 1.96 10.18
CA LEU A 4 23.96 2.12 9.03
C LEU A 4 23.83 0.83 8.21
N PHE A 5 24.95 0.13 8.01
CA PHE A 5 25.03 -1.10 7.23
C PHE A 5 24.91 -2.38 8.05
N GLU A 6 24.71 -2.24 9.36
CA GLU A 6 24.48 -3.37 10.25
C GLU A 6 23.01 -3.78 10.18
N SER A 7 22.76 -5.09 10.15
CA SER A 7 21.42 -5.64 10.20
C SER A 7 20.71 -5.30 11.51
N VAL A 8 19.39 -5.21 11.46
CA VAL A 8 18.55 -4.93 12.63
C VAL A 8 17.27 -5.73 12.53
N THR A 9 16.87 -6.35 13.64
CA THR A 9 15.56 -7.01 13.76
C THR A 9 14.60 -6.09 14.49
N LEU A 10 13.46 -5.82 13.87
CA LEU A 10 12.34 -5.12 14.49
C LEU A 10 11.17 -6.09 14.57
N ASN A 11 10.74 -6.41 15.79
CA ASN A 11 9.77 -7.48 16.05
C ASN A 11 10.22 -8.81 15.42
N HIS A 12 9.53 -9.30 14.39
CA HIS A 12 9.81 -10.56 13.72
C HIS A 12 10.55 -10.38 12.37
N VAL A 13 10.73 -9.15 11.89
CA VAL A 13 11.35 -8.87 10.59
C VAL A 13 12.82 -8.46 10.77
N THR A 14 13.71 -9.11 10.03
CA THR A 14 15.15 -8.79 10.02
C THR A 14 15.51 -8.03 8.76
N PHE A 15 15.95 -6.79 8.93
CA PHE A 15 16.42 -5.92 7.85
C PHE A 15 17.92 -6.11 7.63
N ASN A 16 18.35 -6.19 6.38
CA ASN A 16 19.76 -6.41 6.02
C ASN A 16 20.66 -5.27 6.49
N ASN A 17 20.11 -4.05 6.48
CA ASN A 17 20.73 -2.82 6.96
C ASN A 17 19.63 -1.79 7.28
N ARG A 18 20.01 -0.56 7.64
CA ARG A 18 19.08 0.51 8.05
C ARG A 18 18.71 1.47 6.92
N ILE A 19 18.89 1.07 5.66
CA ILE A 19 18.52 1.85 4.48
C ILE A 19 17.23 1.25 3.94
N ILE A 20 16.13 2.01 4.02
CA ILE A 20 14.82 1.56 3.57
C ILE A 20 14.44 2.32 2.31
N ARG A 21 13.93 1.60 1.32
CA ARG A 21 13.21 2.22 0.21
C ARG A 21 11.85 2.67 0.74
N SER A 22 11.66 3.99 0.84
CA SER A 22 10.34 4.57 1.15
C SER A 22 9.34 4.20 0.06
N ASP A 23 8.06 4.26 0.40
CA ASP A 23 6.98 4.24 -0.57
C ASP A 23 7.20 5.25 -1.69
N THR A 24 6.92 4.85 -2.92
CA THR A 24 6.91 5.74 -4.07
C THR A 24 5.89 5.23 -5.05
N TRP A 25 5.15 6.15 -5.62
CA TRP A 25 4.19 5.81 -6.66
C TRP A 25 4.86 5.90 -8.01
N GLU A 26 5.02 4.74 -8.64
CA GLU A 26 5.57 4.63 -9.99
C GLU A 26 4.53 4.97 -11.07
N GLY A 27 3.23 4.91 -10.77
CA GLY A 27 2.16 5.23 -11.72
C GLY A 27 1.99 4.23 -12.86
N ILE A 28 2.47 3.00 -12.69
CA ILE A 28 2.57 1.97 -13.73
C ILE A 28 1.70 0.73 -13.45
N ALA A 29 0.84 0.75 -12.43
CA ALA A 29 -0.11 -0.34 -12.21
C ALA A 29 -1.15 -0.40 -13.34
N THR A 30 -1.67 -1.60 -13.59
CA THR A 30 -2.75 -1.80 -14.56
C THR A 30 -4.05 -1.13 -14.10
N PRO A 31 -5.04 -0.92 -14.98
CA PRO A 31 -6.30 -0.26 -14.61
C PRO A 31 -7.07 -0.91 -13.46
N ASP A 32 -6.95 -2.23 -13.30
CA ASP A 32 -7.49 -3.02 -12.19
C ASP A 32 -6.61 -3.01 -10.92
N GLY A 33 -5.47 -2.31 -10.96
CA GLY A 33 -4.54 -2.16 -9.85
C GLY A 33 -3.53 -3.29 -9.69
N GLY A 34 -3.33 -4.09 -10.72
CA GLY A 34 -2.27 -5.10 -10.77
C GLY A 34 -0.89 -4.54 -11.06
N THR A 35 0.15 -5.28 -10.67
CA THR A 35 1.55 -4.93 -11.00
C THR A 35 1.87 -5.28 -12.45
N THR A 36 2.69 -4.46 -13.10
CA THR A 36 3.20 -4.68 -14.47
C THR A 36 4.61 -5.26 -14.48
N ASP A 37 5.07 -5.78 -15.63
CA ASP A 37 6.45 -6.26 -15.79
C ASP A 37 7.50 -5.20 -15.45
N ILE A 38 7.27 -3.95 -15.87
CA ILE A 38 8.11 -2.80 -15.49
C ILE A 38 8.13 -2.60 -13.97
N GLY A 39 6.99 -2.79 -13.30
CA GLY A 39 6.91 -2.71 -11.84
C GLY A 39 7.78 -3.76 -11.16
N TYR A 40 7.71 -5.02 -11.62
CA TYR A 40 8.57 -6.08 -11.10
C TYR A 40 10.05 -5.76 -11.30
N ASP A 41 10.44 -5.29 -12.49
CA ASP A 41 11.83 -4.94 -12.80
C ASP A 41 12.38 -3.86 -11.87
N ILE A 42 11.59 -2.81 -11.57
CA ILE A 42 11.98 -1.74 -10.64
C ILE A 42 12.28 -2.30 -9.25
N TYR A 43 11.39 -3.12 -8.72
CA TYR A 43 11.55 -3.70 -7.39
C TYR A 43 12.71 -4.71 -7.34
N GLU A 44 12.92 -5.49 -8.40
CA GLU A 44 14.05 -6.41 -8.51
C GLU A 44 15.38 -5.66 -8.49
N GLU A 45 15.52 -4.59 -9.28
CA GLU A 45 16.75 -3.80 -9.34
C GLU A 45 17.05 -3.10 -8.00
N LEU A 46 16.03 -2.61 -7.30
CA LEU A 46 16.18 -2.06 -5.95
C LEU A 46 16.67 -3.11 -4.96
N ALA A 47 16.15 -4.34 -5.05
CA ALA A 47 16.50 -5.46 -4.19
C ALA A 47 17.95 -5.93 -4.43
N LYS A 48 18.38 -6.02 -5.70
CA LYS A 48 19.78 -6.30 -6.10
C LYS A 48 20.76 -5.24 -5.59
N GLY A 49 20.29 -4.01 -5.35
CA GLY A 49 21.06 -2.93 -4.73
C GLY A 49 21.38 -3.10 -3.24
N HIS A 50 21.03 -4.24 -2.63
CA HIS A 50 21.25 -4.54 -1.20
C HIS A 50 20.56 -3.56 -0.25
N ILE A 51 19.35 -3.11 -0.59
CA ILE A 51 18.51 -2.32 0.31
C ILE A 51 18.14 -3.13 1.58
N GLY A 52 17.98 -2.43 2.70
CA GLY A 52 17.66 -3.06 3.99
C GLY A 52 16.24 -3.62 4.06
N GLY A 53 15.31 -3.01 3.33
CA GLY A 53 13.91 -3.39 3.18
C GLY A 53 13.18 -2.43 2.24
N ILE A 54 12.03 -2.85 1.72
CA ILE A 54 11.22 -2.07 0.78
C ILE A 54 9.81 -1.90 1.29
N ILE A 55 9.34 -0.66 1.28
CA ILE A 55 7.92 -0.33 1.35
C ILE A 55 7.47 -0.02 -0.08
N THR A 56 6.46 -0.73 -0.56
CA THR A 56 5.93 -0.49 -1.92
C THR A 56 5.29 0.90 -2.02
N GLY A 57 5.04 1.34 -3.26
CA GLY A 57 4.08 2.42 -3.51
C GLY A 57 2.73 2.17 -2.86
N PHE A 58 1.97 3.26 -2.64
CA PHE A 58 0.65 3.16 -2.05
C PHE A 58 -0.23 2.17 -2.82
N THR A 59 -0.79 1.24 -2.06
CA THR A 59 -1.61 0.14 -2.52
C THR A 59 -3.01 0.37 -1.99
N SER A 60 -3.94 0.69 -2.91
CA SER A 60 -5.29 1.03 -2.51
C SER A 60 -6.04 -0.17 -1.95
N VAL A 61 -6.78 0.05 -0.87
CA VAL A 61 -7.60 -0.96 -0.20
C VAL A 61 -8.99 -1.13 -0.84
N ALA A 62 -9.34 -0.29 -1.83
CA ALA A 62 -10.68 -0.25 -2.42
C ALA A 62 -10.66 -0.22 -3.96
N ASP A 63 -11.58 -0.96 -4.59
CA ASP A 63 -11.72 -1.00 -6.06
C ASP A 63 -12.15 0.36 -6.63
N ASN A 64 -12.96 1.09 -5.87
CA ASN A 64 -13.54 2.38 -6.23
C ASN A 64 -12.74 3.57 -5.70
N ASP A 65 -11.46 3.40 -5.39
CA ASP A 65 -10.55 4.50 -5.12
C ASP A 65 -10.02 5.09 -6.44
N PHE A 66 -10.55 6.26 -6.79
CA PHE A 66 -10.21 6.99 -8.01
C PHE A 66 -9.24 8.14 -7.77
N TYR A 67 -8.64 8.23 -6.58
CA TYR A 67 -7.85 9.38 -6.15
C TYR A 67 -6.63 9.63 -7.03
N MET A 68 -5.91 8.57 -7.41
CA MET A 68 -4.79 8.63 -8.36
C MET A 68 -4.83 7.47 -9.35
N GLY A 69 -4.34 7.70 -10.57
CA GLY A 69 -4.18 6.65 -11.57
C GLY A 69 -2.97 5.75 -11.29
N GLY A 70 -2.92 4.56 -11.89
CA GLY A 70 -1.71 3.70 -11.85
C GLY A 70 -1.28 3.23 -10.46
N MET A 71 -2.20 3.18 -9.49
CA MET A 71 -1.95 2.65 -8.14
C MET A 71 -2.12 1.13 -8.12
N MET A 72 -1.29 0.44 -7.35
CA MET A 72 -1.56 -0.96 -7.03
C MET A 72 -2.79 -1.09 -6.13
N ARG A 73 -3.41 -2.28 -6.07
CA ARG A 73 -4.58 -2.56 -5.24
C ARG A 73 -4.47 -3.91 -4.52
N LEU A 74 -4.96 -3.93 -3.29
CA LEU A 74 -5.24 -5.15 -2.52
C LEU A 74 -6.73 -5.19 -2.11
N SER A 75 -7.59 -4.70 -2.99
CA SER A 75 -9.04 -4.65 -2.83
C SER A 75 -9.76 -5.94 -3.24
N ASN A 76 -9.09 -6.82 -4.00
CA ASN A 76 -9.65 -8.05 -4.55
C ASN A 76 -8.66 -9.22 -4.45
N ASP A 77 -9.18 -10.43 -4.21
CA ASP A 77 -8.39 -11.66 -4.08
C ASP A 77 -7.67 -12.02 -5.39
N SER A 78 -8.18 -11.59 -6.55
CA SER A 78 -7.52 -11.82 -7.84
C SER A 78 -6.13 -11.19 -7.93
N LEU A 79 -5.86 -10.16 -7.14
CA LEU A 79 -4.60 -9.41 -7.14
C LEU A 79 -3.51 -10.07 -6.28
N ILE A 80 -3.87 -11.01 -5.40
CA ILE A 80 -2.93 -11.69 -4.48
C ILE A 80 -1.79 -12.34 -5.24
N SER A 81 -2.08 -13.04 -6.34
CA SER A 81 -1.06 -13.77 -7.10
C SER A 81 0.03 -12.87 -7.70
N GLN A 82 -0.33 -11.65 -8.11
CA GLN A 82 0.60 -10.67 -8.64
C GLN A 82 1.46 -10.06 -7.53
N HIS A 83 0.83 -9.71 -6.40
CA HIS A 83 1.56 -9.27 -5.22
C HIS A 83 2.51 -10.35 -4.69
N LYS A 84 2.09 -11.62 -4.73
CA LYS A 84 2.96 -12.75 -4.38
C LYS A 84 4.19 -12.83 -5.28
N LYS A 85 4.03 -12.68 -6.60
CA LYS A 85 5.18 -12.62 -7.51
C LYS A 85 6.14 -11.50 -7.13
N LEU A 86 5.64 -10.31 -6.76
CA LEU A 86 6.48 -9.20 -6.31
C LEU A 86 7.23 -9.54 -5.02
N VAL A 87 6.54 -10.09 -4.03
CA VAL A 87 7.15 -10.53 -2.76
C VAL A 87 8.23 -11.58 -3.01
N ASP A 88 7.95 -12.60 -3.84
CA ASP A 88 8.91 -13.67 -4.16
C ASP A 88 10.19 -13.10 -4.80
N ILE A 89 10.07 -12.07 -5.66
CA ILE A 89 11.23 -11.36 -6.25
C ILE A 89 12.08 -10.69 -5.16
N LEU A 90 11.44 -10.02 -4.19
CA LEU A 90 12.15 -9.33 -3.12
C LEU A 90 12.81 -10.31 -2.14
N HIS A 91 12.10 -11.38 -1.78
CA HIS A 91 12.61 -12.42 -0.89
C HIS A 91 13.74 -13.24 -1.51
N ALA A 92 13.82 -13.33 -2.84
CA ALA A 92 14.96 -13.98 -3.53
C ALA A 92 16.32 -13.33 -3.21
N THR A 93 16.34 -12.04 -2.80
CA THR A 93 17.54 -11.35 -2.34
C THR A 93 17.55 -11.11 -0.82
N ASN A 94 16.69 -11.81 -0.07
CA ASN A 94 16.45 -11.59 1.36
C ASN A 94 16.03 -10.15 1.70
N THR A 95 15.32 -9.45 0.81
CA THR A 95 14.84 -8.09 1.06
C THR A 95 13.45 -8.15 1.68
N PRO A 96 13.27 -7.70 2.94
CA PRO A 96 11.95 -7.59 3.54
C PRO A 96 11.02 -6.69 2.74
N ALA A 97 9.78 -7.11 2.57
CA ALA A 97 8.77 -6.48 1.74
C ALA A 97 7.57 -6.03 2.59
N PHE A 98 7.19 -4.77 2.44
CA PHE A 98 6.05 -4.16 3.12
C PHE A 98 5.10 -3.56 2.10
N SER A 99 3.81 -3.87 2.17
CA SER A 99 2.80 -3.16 1.37
C SER A 99 2.36 -1.91 2.11
N GLN A 100 2.44 -0.73 1.47
CA GLN A 100 1.83 0.47 2.03
C GLN A 100 0.34 0.48 1.69
N LEU A 101 -0.52 0.15 2.65
CA LEU A 101 -1.97 0.20 2.48
C LEU A 101 -2.47 1.63 2.58
N ALA A 102 -3.27 2.04 1.60
CA ALA A 102 -3.76 3.41 1.49
C ALA A 102 -5.22 3.46 1.01
N LEU A 103 -5.88 4.57 1.30
CA LEU A 103 -7.14 4.95 0.68
C LEU A 103 -7.07 6.44 0.39
N GLY A 104 -7.07 6.81 -0.89
CA GLY A 104 -6.94 8.20 -1.31
C GLY A 104 -8.13 9.03 -0.87
N ALA A 105 -9.33 8.61 -1.30
CA ALA A 105 -10.59 9.18 -0.85
C ALA A 105 -11.70 8.12 -0.77
N PHE A 106 -12.77 8.43 -0.03
CA PHE A 106 -13.95 7.57 0.06
C PHE A 106 -14.98 7.97 -1.00
N TYR A 107 -15.47 7.01 -1.77
CA TYR A 107 -16.42 7.24 -2.86
C TYR A 107 -17.73 6.49 -2.64
N LYS A 108 -18.85 7.21 -2.60
CA LYS A 108 -20.20 6.62 -2.52
C LYS A 108 -20.78 6.40 -3.89
N LYS A 109 -21.43 5.26 -4.09
CA LYS A 109 -22.23 4.99 -5.28
C LYS A 109 -23.61 5.62 -5.13
N SER A 110 -23.98 6.53 -6.02
CA SER A 110 -25.31 7.13 -6.07
C SER A 110 -26.34 6.19 -6.70
N ALA A 111 -27.62 6.56 -6.62
CA ALA A 111 -28.72 5.80 -7.24
C ALA A 111 -28.58 5.68 -8.77
N SER A 112 -27.90 6.62 -9.44
CA SER A 112 -27.59 6.53 -10.88
C SER A 112 -26.41 5.60 -11.19
N GLY A 113 -25.77 5.03 -10.16
CA GLY A 113 -24.61 4.15 -10.28
C GLY A 113 -23.26 4.89 -10.37
N MET A 114 -23.26 6.21 -10.34
CA MET A 114 -22.04 7.03 -10.36
C MET A 114 -21.38 7.09 -8.98
N TYR A 115 -20.06 7.09 -8.95
CA TYR A 115 -19.29 7.30 -7.73
C TYR A 115 -19.01 8.78 -7.49
N HIS A 116 -19.19 9.22 -6.24
CA HIS A 116 -18.90 10.58 -5.81
C HIS A 116 -18.02 10.56 -4.56
N GLU A 117 -16.96 11.36 -4.58
CA GLU A 117 -16.13 11.56 -3.39
C GLU A 117 -17.01 12.11 -2.26
N THR A 118 -16.82 11.56 -1.07
CA THR A 118 -17.46 12.04 0.16
C THR A 118 -16.41 12.57 1.09
N ASP A 119 -16.59 13.82 1.52
CA ASP A 119 -15.78 14.40 2.58
C ASP A 119 -15.93 13.62 3.89
N ILE A 120 -14.85 13.51 4.66
CA ILE A 120 -14.80 12.77 5.92
C ILE A 120 -15.84 13.25 6.94
N ASN A 121 -16.22 14.53 6.93
CA ASN A 121 -17.23 15.10 7.82
C ASN A 121 -18.65 14.64 7.46
N ASN A 122 -18.85 14.17 6.23
CA ASN A 122 -20.13 13.68 5.70
C ASN A 122 -20.20 12.14 5.64
N MET A 123 -19.19 11.45 6.19
CA MET A 123 -19.21 10.01 6.35
C MET A 123 -20.05 9.60 7.56
N THR A 124 -20.90 8.60 7.38
CA THR A 124 -21.62 7.96 8.47
C THR A 124 -20.69 7.01 9.23
N LYS A 125 -21.07 6.63 10.46
CA LYS A 125 -20.33 5.61 11.21
C LYS A 125 -20.22 4.29 10.45
N ALA A 126 -21.26 3.89 9.73
CA ALA A 126 -21.26 2.66 8.94
C ALA A 126 -20.21 2.71 7.82
N GLU A 127 -20.08 3.85 7.14
CA GLU A 127 -19.07 4.06 6.09
C GLU A 127 -17.65 4.14 6.65
N ILE A 128 -17.48 4.67 7.87
CA ILE A 128 -16.19 4.60 8.57
C ILE A 128 -15.84 3.15 8.89
N HIS A 129 -16.81 2.34 9.34
CA HIS A 129 -16.60 0.91 9.56
C HIS A 129 -16.29 0.16 8.27
N GLU A 130 -16.92 0.52 7.15
CA GLU A 130 -16.57 -0.03 5.83
C GLU A 130 -15.10 0.24 5.48
N VAL A 131 -14.60 1.46 5.70
CA VAL A 131 -13.18 1.78 5.49
C VAL A 131 -12.29 0.91 6.40
N VAL A 132 -12.65 0.74 7.67
CA VAL A 132 -11.91 -0.15 8.59
C VAL A 132 -11.85 -1.58 8.03
N ASP A 133 -12.97 -2.11 7.57
CA ASP A 133 -13.05 -3.46 7.01
C ASP A 133 -12.24 -3.60 5.71
N GLN A 134 -12.19 -2.55 4.88
CA GLN A 134 -11.34 -2.51 3.68
C GLN A 134 -9.86 -2.60 4.04
N PHE A 135 -9.38 -1.83 5.01
CA PHE A 135 -7.99 -1.91 5.49
C PHE A 135 -7.66 -3.27 6.10
N ILE A 136 -8.57 -3.85 6.89
CA ILE A 136 -8.40 -5.19 7.47
C ILE A 136 -8.26 -6.23 6.35
N THR A 137 -9.18 -6.22 5.39
CA THR A 137 -9.19 -7.21 4.32
C THR A 137 -7.95 -7.08 3.42
N ALA A 138 -7.52 -5.85 3.12
CA ALA A 138 -6.30 -5.61 2.36
C ALA A 138 -5.04 -6.09 3.11
N ALA A 139 -4.99 -5.93 4.45
CA ALA A 139 -3.89 -6.47 5.26
C ALA A 139 -3.84 -8.00 5.24
N VAL A 140 -5.01 -8.66 5.35
CA VAL A 140 -5.10 -10.13 5.22
C VAL A 140 -4.61 -10.59 3.84
N ARG A 141 -4.96 -9.86 2.77
CA ARG A 141 -4.46 -10.19 1.42
C ARG A 141 -2.97 -9.94 1.27
N ALA A 142 -2.42 -8.91 1.91
CA ALA A 142 -0.99 -8.67 1.94
C ALA A 142 -0.25 -9.84 2.63
N GLU A 143 -0.75 -10.31 3.77
CA GLU A 143 -0.23 -11.49 4.46
C GLU A 143 -0.31 -12.74 3.55
N GLN A 144 -1.45 -12.96 2.88
CA GLN A 144 -1.62 -14.07 1.93
C GLN A 144 -0.67 -14.00 0.72
N ALA A 145 -0.33 -12.79 0.27
CA ALA A 145 0.67 -12.56 -0.77
C ALA A 145 2.11 -12.79 -0.27
N GLY A 146 2.32 -12.87 1.05
CA GLY A 146 3.61 -13.15 1.68
C GLY A 146 4.40 -11.91 2.09
N TYR A 147 3.79 -10.71 2.11
CA TYR A 147 4.45 -9.54 2.66
C TYR A 147 4.84 -9.79 4.12
N ASP A 148 5.99 -9.24 4.55
CA ASP A 148 6.48 -9.37 5.91
C ASP A 148 5.61 -8.58 6.90
N ASP A 149 5.12 -7.41 6.47
CA ASP A 149 4.14 -6.62 7.21
C ASP A 149 3.48 -5.58 6.28
N VAL A 150 2.64 -4.72 6.84
CA VAL A 150 2.03 -3.59 6.15
C VAL A 150 2.37 -2.26 6.81
N GLN A 151 2.43 -1.19 6.00
CA GLN A 151 2.46 0.18 6.49
C GLN A 151 1.10 0.84 6.24
N ILE A 152 0.47 1.41 7.27
CA ILE A 152 -0.78 2.15 7.12
C ILE A 152 -0.48 3.60 6.72
N HIS A 153 -0.99 4.03 5.58
CA HIS A 153 -0.77 5.39 5.09
C HIS A 153 -1.73 6.41 5.74
N ILE A 154 -1.21 7.21 6.67
CA ILE A 154 -1.94 8.28 7.38
C ILE A 154 -1.26 9.64 7.11
N ALA A 155 -0.90 9.90 5.84
CA ALA A 155 -0.21 11.12 5.45
C ALA A 155 -0.73 11.70 4.12
N HIS A 156 -0.17 12.84 3.73
CA HIS A 156 -0.22 13.39 2.37
C HIS A 156 -1.62 13.56 1.77
N PHE A 157 -2.61 13.99 2.57
CA PHE A 157 -3.99 14.26 2.13
C PHE A 157 -4.81 13.02 1.73
N PHE A 158 -4.29 11.82 1.95
CA PHE A 158 -5.08 10.59 1.87
C PHE A 158 -6.14 10.55 2.99
N LEU A 159 -7.16 9.72 2.82
CA LEU A 159 -8.38 9.73 3.64
C LEU A 159 -8.08 9.74 5.15
N LEU A 160 -7.25 8.83 5.63
CA LEU A 160 -6.96 8.71 7.08
C LEU A 160 -6.25 9.95 7.63
N SER A 161 -5.39 10.60 6.82
CA SER A 161 -4.70 11.83 7.23
C SER A 161 -5.68 13.00 7.47
N ARG A 162 -6.80 13.03 6.75
CA ARG A 162 -7.84 14.05 6.90
C ARG A 162 -8.58 13.92 8.24
N PHE A 163 -8.71 12.71 8.79
CA PHE A 163 -9.32 12.50 10.12
C PHE A 163 -8.45 13.04 11.26
N VAL A 164 -7.12 12.91 11.13
CA VAL A 164 -6.17 13.29 12.19
C VAL A 164 -5.70 14.74 12.09
N SER A 165 -5.62 15.30 10.88
CA SER A 165 -5.11 16.65 10.68
C SER A 165 -6.18 17.71 10.97
N PRO A 166 -5.94 18.67 11.89
CA PRO A 166 -6.88 19.76 12.14
C PRO A 166 -6.94 20.78 10.98
N VAL A 167 -5.94 20.77 10.08
CA VAL A 167 -5.81 21.74 8.98
C VAL A 167 -6.60 21.32 7.73
N VAL A 168 -6.96 20.05 7.60
CA VAL A 168 -7.57 19.49 6.38
C VAL A 168 -9.06 19.14 6.60
N LYS A 169 -9.70 19.70 7.65
CA LYS A 169 -11.12 19.45 7.98
C LYS A 169 -12.12 20.33 7.20
N TYR A 170 -11.73 20.93 6.07
CA TYR A 170 -12.55 21.92 5.35
C TYR A 170 -13.31 21.32 4.18
#